data_AF-A0A6G9XUQ8-F1
#
_entry.id   AF-A0A6G9XUQ8-F1
#
_cell.length_a   1.000
_cell.length_b   1.000
_cell.length_c   1.000
_cell.angle_alpha   90.00
_cell.angle_beta   90.00
_cell.angle_gamma   90.00
#
_symmetry.space_group_name_H-M   'P 1'
#
loop_
_entity.id
_entity.type
_entity.pdbx_description
1 polymer ?
#
loop_
_entity_poly.entity_id
_entity_poly.type
_entity_poly.pdbx_seq_one_letter_code
_entity_poly.pdbx_strand_id
1 'polypeptide(L)'
;MVLRSGVRGRVLIGLPVAVLPLVVAGLVAPRAAAVPGVAIDQRAALGSAAGTEGLQPRLALAYTLAEAEAHAQGVPLSITSGYRSHEEQQWLWNDGLAQYGSPDEARRWVLPPEESTHVSGRAVDVGPQEGAHWLEVNGNTWGLCRMFDNEWWHFELATTPGGVCPPMKPDASVH
;
A
#
# COMPACT_ATOMS: atom_id res chain seq x y z
N MET A 1 12.42 4.34 -87.74
CA MET A 1 12.84 3.64 -86.52
C MET A 1 11.59 3.05 -85.87
N VAL A 2 11.47 1.72 -85.96
CA VAL A 2 10.70 0.74 -85.17
C VAL A 2 9.21 0.97 -84.82
N LEU A 3 8.43 -0.01 -85.32
CA LEU A 3 7.05 -0.46 -85.08
C LEU A 3 6.54 -0.39 -83.61
N ARG A 4 5.21 -0.28 -83.42
CA ARG A 4 4.31 -1.44 -83.16
C ARG A 4 2.82 -1.07 -82.99
N SER A 5 2.00 -1.93 -83.57
CA SER A 5 0.54 -2.02 -83.56
C SER A 5 -0.07 -2.33 -82.17
N GLY A 6 -1.37 -2.04 -81.99
CA GLY A 6 -2.14 -2.62 -80.89
C GLY A 6 -3.54 -2.02 -80.67
N VAL A 7 -4.56 -2.78 -81.06
CA VAL A 7 -6.01 -2.56 -80.90
C VAL A 7 -6.45 -2.57 -79.43
N ARG A 8 -7.52 -1.84 -79.07
CA ARG A 8 -8.75 -2.33 -78.38
C ARG A 8 -9.53 -1.20 -77.69
N GLY A 9 -10.81 -1.11 -78.05
CA GLY A 9 -11.78 -0.20 -77.45
C GLY A 9 -12.11 -0.53 -76.00
N ARG A 10 -12.72 0.44 -75.31
CA ARG A 10 -13.35 0.23 -74.02
C ARG A 10 -14.73 0.87 -74.00
N VAL A 11 -15.70 -0.02 -73.83
CA VAL A 11 -17.13 0.21 -73.63
C VAL A 11 -17.33 0.92 -72.28
N LEU A 12 -18.17 1.95 -72.27
CA LEU A 12 -18.66 2.61 -71.06
C LEU A 12 -19.80 1.74 -70.48
N ILE A 13 -19.59 1.17 -69.30
CA ILE A 13 -20.62 0.45 -68.54
C ILE A 13 -20.85 1.24 -67.25
N GLY A 14 -22.01 1.90 -67.17
CA GLY A 14 -22.49 2.55 -65.96
C GLY A 14 -22.84 1.51 -64.89
N LEU A 15 -22.26 1.68 -63.70
CA LEU A 15 -22.63 0.92 -62.51
C LEU A 15 -23.91 1.53 -61.90
N PRO A 16 -24.96 0.75 -61.61
CA PRO A 16 -26.08 1.24 -60.84
C PRO A 16 -25.65 1.39 -59.38
N VAL A 17 -25.90 2.56 -58.80
CA VAL A 17 -25.76 2.82 -57.36
C VAL A 17 -26.90 2.08 -56.66
N ALA A 18 -26.58 0.96 -56.02
CA ALA A 18 -27.49 0.28 -55.13
C ALA A 18 -27.52 1.01 -53.78
N VAL A 19 -28.62 1.69 -53.48
CA VAL A 19 -28.88 2.27 -52.16
C VAL A 19 -29.36 1.13 -51.26
N LEU A 20 -28.49 0.66 -50.36
CA LEU A 20 -28.89 -0.25 -49.28
C LEU A 20 -29.64 0.54 -48.19
N PRO A 21 -30.75 0.02 -47.65
CA PRO A 21 -31.41 0.63 -46.50
C PRO A 21 -30.56 0.39 -45.25
N LEU A 22 -30.22 1.48 -44.55
CA LEU A 22 -29.58 1.43 -43.24
C LEU A 22 -30.62 0.98 -42.21
N VAL A 23 -30.60 -0.30 -41.84
CA VAL A 23 -31.38 -0.81 -40.70
C VAL A 23 -30.66 -0.39 -39.42
N VAL A 24 -31.11 0.70 -38.79
CA VAL A 24 -30.65 1.08 -37.45
C VAL A 24 -31.37 0.18 -36.45
N ALA A 25 -30.74 -0.94 -36.10
CA ALA A 25 -31.15 -1.72 -34.94
C ALA A 25 -30.87 -0.91 -33.67
N GLY A 26 -31.93 -0.37 -33.06
CA GLY A 26 -31.84 0.32 -31.77
C GLY A 26 -31.41 -0.66 -30.68
N LEU A 27 -30.12 -0.68 -30.35
CA LEU A 27 -29.61 -1.33 -29.15
C LEU A 27 -30.06 -0.52 -27.94
N VAL A 28 -31.19 -0.90 -27.34
CA VAL A 28 -31.54 -0.46 -25.99
C VAL A 28 -30.65 -1.25 -25.04
N ALA A 29 -29.53 -0.65 -24.63
CA ALA A 29 -28.74 -1.21 -23.53
C ALA A 29 -29.60 -1.26 -22.27
N PRO A 30 -29.62 -2.38 -21.52
CA PRO A 30 -30.31 -2.40 -20.25
C PRO A 30 -29.61 -1.40 -19.32
N ARG A 31 -30.38 -0.52 -18.68
CA ARG A 31 -29.86 0.26 -17.55
C ARG A 31 -29.58 -0.72 -16.43
N ALA A 32 -28.30 -0.96 -16.14
CA ALA A 32 -27.90 -1.58 -14.90
C ALA A 32 -28.45 -0.75 -13.75
N ALA A 33 -29.34 -1.34 -12.94
CA ALA A 33 -29.75 -0.72 -11.70
C ALA A 33 -28.52 -0.58 -10.81
N ALA A 34 -28.21 0.64 -10.38
CA ALA A 34 -27.21 0.85 -9.36
C ALA A 34 -27.74 0.18 -8.07
N VAL A 35 -27.16 -0.96 -7.72
CA VAL A 35 -27.34 -1.54 -6.39
C VAL A 35 -26.79 -0.49 -5.41
N PRO A 36 -27.56 -0.01 -4.42
CA PRO A 36 -27.02 0.90 -3.43
C PRO A 36 -25.81 0.21 -2.80
N GLY A 37 -24.63 0.82 -2.98
CA GLY A 37 -23.40 0.32 -2.41
C GLY A 37 -23.56 0.29 -0.91
N VAL A 38 -23.78 -0.91 -0.36
CA VAL A 38 -23.40 -1.17 1.03
C VAL A 38 -21.92 -0.82 1.05
N ALA A 39 -21.55 0.21 1.82
CA ALA A 39 -20.17 0.43 2.17
C ALA A 39 -19.75 -0.84 2.93
N ILE A 40 -19.22 -1.82 2.20
CA ILE A 40 -18.48 -2.92 2.79
C ILE A 40 -17.40 -2.21 3.57
N ASP A 41 -17.46 -2.26 4.89
CA ASP A 41 -16.33 -1.85 5.71
C ASP A 41 -15.18 -2.73 5.24
N GLN A 42 -14.28 -2.17 4.43
CA GLN A 42 -13.21 -2.91 3.77
C GLN A 42 -12.35 -3.66 4.81
N ARG A 43 -12.39 -3.21 6.07
CA ARG A 43 -11.84 -3.87 7.26
C ARG A 43 -12.39 -5.27 7.51
N ALA A 44 -13.68 -5.49 7.30
CA ALA A 44 -14.34 -6.77 7.54
C ALA A 44 -14.13 -7.76 6.39
N ALA A 45 -13.92 -7.28 5.16
CA ALA A 45 -13.79 -8.13 3.98
C ALA A 45 -12.42 -8.79 3.82
N LEU A 46 -11.36 -8.18 4.37
CA LEU A 46 -10.00 -8.75 4.37
C LEU A 46 -9.68 -9.55 5.64
N GLY A 47 -10.45 -9.37 6.71
CA GLY A 47 -9.94 -9.61 8.06
C GLY A 47 -8.84 -8.59 8.39
N SER A 48 -8.70 -8.21 9.66
CA SER A 48 -7.54 -7.38 10.07
C SER A 48 -6.36 -8.31 10.35
N ALA A 49 -5.15 -7.88 9.97
CA ALA A 49 -3.94 -8.59 10.33
C ALA A 49 -3.80 -8.72 11.85
N ALA A 50 -3.21 -9.83 12.32
CA ALA A 50 -2.96 -10.04 13.75
C ALA A 50 -1.99 -8.97 14.30
N GLY A 51 -2.23 -8.49 15.52
CA GLY A 51 -1.40 -7.45 16.15
C GLY A 51 -1.79 -6.02 15.75
N THR A 52 -2.86 -5.85 14.98
CA THR A 52 -3.38 -4.52 14.61
C THR A 52 -4.35 -3.92 15.62
N GLU A 53 -4.66 -4.66 16.70
CA GLU A 53 -5.53 -4.20 17.77
C GLU A 53 -4.97 -2.92 18.42
N GLY A 54 -5.82 -1.92 18.63
CA GLY A 54 -5.43 -0.64 19.24
C GLY A 54 -4.67 0.33 18.32
N LEU A 55 -4.25 -0.09 17.12
CA LEU A 55 -3.63 0.80 16.15
C LEU A 55 -4.64 1.83 15.60
N GLN A 56 -4.13 2.95 15.11
CA GLN A 56 -4.96 3.88 14.36
C GLN A 56 -5.53 3.19 13.11
N PRO A 57 -6.81 3.45 12.77
CA PRO A 57 -7.48 2.68 11.71
C PRO A 57 -6.80 2.72 10.34
N ARG A 58 -6.08 3.79 10.02
CA ARG A 58 -5.35 3.90 8.75
C ARG A 58 -4.09 3.04 8.74
N LEU A 59 -3.36 2.99 9.85
CA LEU A 59 -2.18 2.15 9.99
C LEU A 59 -2.58 0.67 9.96
N ALA A 60 -3.62 0.28 10.71
CA ALA A 60 -4.13 -1.09 10.70
C ALA A 60 -4.50 -1.56 9.29
N LEU A 61 -5.19 -0.71 8.51
CA LEU A 61 -5.55 -1.01 7.13
C LEU A 61 -4.31 -1.10 6.22
N ALA A 62 -3.40 -0.14 6.31
CA ALA A 62 -2.18 -0.12 5.49
C ALA A 62 -1.31 -1.37 5.73
N TYR A 63 -1.09 -1.72 7.00
CA TYR A 63 -0.33 -2.91 7.36
C TYR A 63 -1.04 -4.19 6.91
N THR A 64 -2.36 -4.31 7.11
CA THR A 64 -3.13 -5.48 6.66
C THR A 64 -3.00 -5.72 5.16
N LEU A 65 -3.03 -4.66 4.34
CA LEU A 65 -2.87 -4.77 2.90
C LEU A 65 -1.43 -5.14 2.51
N ALA A 66 -0.43 -4.55 3.16
CA ALA A 66 0.97 -4.85 2.92
C ALA A 66 1.33 -6.29 3.31
N GLU A 67 0.83 -6.77 4.45
CA GLU A 67 1.02 -8.14 4.92
C GLU A 67 0.40 -9.16 3.95
N ALA A 68 -0.85 -8.93 3.52
CA ALA A 68 -1.50 -9.80 2.55
C ALA A 68 -0.71 -9.92 1.24
N GLU A 69 -0.14 -8.81 0.74
CA GLU A 69 0.68 -8.81 -0.47
C GLU A 69 2.04 -9.51 -0.24
N ALA A 70 2.70 -9.27 0.90
CA ALA A 70 3.93 -9.96 1.26
C ALA A 70 3.72 -11.49 1.29
N HIS A 71 2.63 -11.94 1.93
CA HIS A 71 2.29 -13.36 2.02
C HIS A 71 1.94 -13.96 0.65
N ALA A 72 1.26 -13.21 -0.21
CA ALA A 72 0.97 -13.64 -1.59
C ALA A 72 2.26 -13.84 -2.41
N GLN A 73 3.34 -13.12 -2.07
CA GLN A 73 4.67 -13.28 -2.66
C GLN A 73 5.54 -14.33 -1.94
N GLY A 74 5.00 -15.00 -0.92
CA GLY A 74 5.73 -16.00 -0.12
C GLY A 74 6.69 -15.41 0.91
N VAL A 75 6.60 -14.11 1.20
CA VAL A 75 7.44 -13.43 2.20
C VAL A 75 6.75 -13.47 3.56
N PRO A 76 7.38 -14.02 4.61
CA PRO A 76 6.83 -13.98 5.96
C PRO A 76 6.89 -12.56 6.50
N LEU A 77 5.75 -12.04 6.96
CA LEU A 77 5.62 -10.75 7.61
C LEU A 77 4.58 -10.84 8.73
N SER A 78 4.91 -10.35 9.92
CA SER A 78 4.04 -10.34 11.09
C SER A 78 4.39 -9.18 12.02
N ILE A 79 3.41 -8.63 12.73
CA ILE A 79 3.65 -7.68 13.82
C ILE A 79 4.25 -8.43 15.01
N THR A 80 5.38 -7.95 15.52
CA THR A 80 5.97 -8.40 16.79
C THR A 80 5.55 -7.49 17.94
N SER A 81 5.31 -6.20 17.68
CA SER A 81 4.76 -5.25 18.65
C SER A 81 3.90 -4.19 17.97
N GLY A 82 2.61 -4.12 18.33
CA GLY A 82 1.65 -3.15 17.79
C GLY A 82 1.40 -2.00 18.76
N TYR A 83 0.13 -1.72 19.05
CA TYR A 83 -0.23 -0.79 20.12
C TYR A 83 0.29 -1.27 21.47
N ARG A 84 0.78 -0.33 22.29
CA ARG A 84 1.16 -0.58 23.68
C ARG A 84 0.32 0.28 24.61
N SER A 85 -0.05 -0.27 25.76
CA SER A 85 -0.64 0.55 26.82
C SER A 85 0.40 1.50 27.42
N HIS A 86 -0.05 2.57 28.08
CA HIS A 86 0.84 3.49 28.80
C HIS A 86 1.65 2.73 29.87
N GLU A 87 1.00 1.83 30.61
CA GLU A 87 1.63 1.02 31.67
C GLU A 87 2.71 0.07 31.12
N GLU A 88 2.43 -0.59 29.99
CA GLU A 88 3.40 -1.45 29.31
C GLU A 88 4.61 -0.65 28.82
N GLN A 89 4.37 0.49 28.17
CA GLN A 89 5.45 1.36 27.72
C GLN A 89 6.25 1.93 28.91
N GLN A 90 5.60 2.21 30.04
CA GLN A 90 6.26 2.68 31.25
C GLN A 90 7.19 1.61 31.83
N TRP A 91 6.77 0.35 31.79
CA TRP A 91 7.61 -0.77 32.17
C TRP A 91 8.84 -0.89 31.25
N LEU A 92 8.64 -0.85 29.92
CA LEU A 92 9.74 -0.89 28.94
C LEU A 92 10.71 0.28 29.12
N TRP A 93 10.20 1.48 29.39
CA TRP A 93 11.04 2.65 29.64
C TRP A 93 11.91 2.46 30.89
N ASN A 94 11.35 1.94 31.98
CA ASN A 94 12.12 1.66 33.20
C ASN A 94 13.18 0.57 32.98
N ASP A 95 12.86 -0.48 32.20
CA ASP A 95 13.82 -1.50 31.81
C ASP A 95 14.95 -0.92 30.95
N GLY A 96 14.62 -0.07 29.97
CA GLY A 96 15.58 0.67 29.16
C GLY A 96 16.49 1.57 30.01
N LEU A 97 15.95 2.27 31.00
CA LEU A 97 16.76 3.05 31.94
C LEU A 97 17.77 2.19 32.72
N ALA A 98 17.34 1.00 33.16
CA ALA A 98 18.22 0.06 33.85
C ALA A 98 19.30 -0.52 32.93
N GLN A 99 18.95 -0.79 31.67
CA GLN A 99 19.84 -1.38 30.66
C GLN A 99 20.88 -0.38 30.13
N TYR A 100 20.45 0.83 29.79
CA TYR A 100 21.29 1.84 29.12
C TYR A 100 21.86 2.89 30.07
N GLY A 101 21.44 2.90 31.33
CA GLY A 101 22.04 3.65 32.43
C GLY A 101 21.70 5.14 32.48
N SER A 102 21.19 5.74 31.41
CA SER A 102 20.71 7.13 31.39
C SER A 102 19.49 7.32 30.50
N PRO A 103 18.66 8.34 30.75
CA PRO A 103 17.55 8.69 29.87
C PRO A 103 17.99 8.98 28.43
N ASP A 104 19.13 9.64 28.24
CA ASP A 104 19.63 10.01 26.91
C ASP A 104 20.01 8.77 26.09
N GLU A 105 20.72 7.80 26.69
CA GLU A 105 21.05 6.55 26.00
C GLU A 105 19.82 5.64 25.82
N ALA A 106 18.91 5.60 26.80
CA ALA A 106 17.70 4.79 26.71
C ALA A 106 16.76 5.27 25.58
N ARG A 107 16.62 6.60 25.41
CA ARG A 107 15.77 7.23 24.39
C ARG A 107 16.13 6.85 22.96
N ARG A 108 17.35 6.35 22.73
CA ARG A 108 17.79 5.87 21.41
C ARG A 108 17.12 4.56 21.00
N TRP A 109 16.48 3.85 21.95
CA TRP A 109 15.89 2.54 21.74
C TRP A 109 14.47 2.41 22.28
N VAL A 110 14.16 3.10 23.38
CA VAL A 110 12.86 3.02 24.06
C VAL A 110 12.49 4.42 24.53
N LEU A 111 11.34 4.91 24.09
CA LEU A 111 10.82 6.22 24.51
C LEU A 111 9.96 6.10 25.78
N PRO A 112 9.87 7.18 26.59
CA PRO A 112 8.88 7.25 27.65
C PRO A 112 7.44 7.21 27.07
N PRO A 113 6.44 6.82 27.88
CA PRO A 113 5.07 6.63 27.42
C PRO A 113 4.45 7.82 26.67
N GLU A 114 4.79 9.04 27.08
CA GLU A 114 4.26 10.28 26.52
C GLU A 114 4.76 10.56 25.09
N GLU A 115 5.86 9.93 24.69
CA GLU A 115 6.56 10.16 23.42
C GLU A 115 6.46 8.96 22.47
N SER A 116 6.15 7.77 22.99
CA SER A 116 6.09 6.53 22.20
C SER A 116 4.97 6.54 21.16
N THR A 117 5.32 6.29 19.90
CA THR A 117 4.35 6.19 18.81
C THR A 117 3.49 4.92 18.91
N HIS A 118 3.98 3.86 19.55
CA HIS A 118 3.18 2.66 19.88
C HIS A 118 2.02 2.98 20.83
N VAL A 119 2.23 3.85 21.83
CA VAL A 119 1.16 4.27 22.77
C VAL A 119 0.07 5.04 22.05
N SER A 120 0.45 5.84 21.04
CA SER A 120 -0.52 6.55 20.19
C SER A 120 -1.12 5.72 19.05
N GLY A 121 -0.78 4.42 18.97
CA GLY A 121 -1.23 3.50 17.91
C GLY A 121 -0.72 3.86 16.51
N ARG A 122 0.44 4.54 16.41
CA ARG A 122 0.99 5.06 15.15
C ARG A 122 2.21 4.30 14.62
N ALA A 123 2.65 3.27 15.33
CA ALA A 123 3.79 2.46 14.93
C ALA A 123 3.48 0.97 15.02
N VAL A 124 4.24 0.20 14.25
CA VAL A 124 4.34 -1.25 14.34
C VAL A 124 5.80 -1.66 14.30
N ASP A 125 6.16 -2.60 15.15
CA ASP A 125 7.39 -3.37 15.04
C ASP A 125 7.05 -4.67 14.32
N VAL A 126 7.84 -5.02 13.31
CA VAL A 126 7.58 -6.18 12.45
C VAL A 126 8.74 -7.15 12.41
N GLY A 127 8.42 -8.40 12.08
CA GLY A 127 9.39 -9.45 11.85
C GLY A 127 8.84 -10.55 10.94
N PRO A 128 9.68 -11.52 10.54
CA PRO A 128 11.13 -11.56 10.74
C PRO A 128 11.86 -10.48 9.91
N GLN A 129 13.19 -10.39 10.04
CA GLN A 129 13.99 -9.37 9.35
C GLN A 129 13.83 -9.38 7.82
N GLU A 130 13.59 -10.55 7.22
CA GLU A 130 13.26 -10.67 5.79
C GLU A 130 11.97 -9.91 5.44
N GLY A 131 10.91 -10.07 6.24
CA GLY A 131 9.64 -9.35 6.07
C GLY A 131 9.79 -7.85 6.30
N ALA A 132 10.56 -7.46 7.32
CA ALA A 132 10.88 -6.05 7.57
C ALA A 132 11.63 -5.42 6.38
N HIS A 133 12.62 -6.11 5.81
CA HIS A 133 13.32 -5.66 4.61
C HIS A 133 12.38 -5.54 3.40
N TRP A 134 11.48 -6.52 3.20
CA TRP A 134 10.45 -6.40 2.16
C TRP A 134 9.56 -5.17 2.38
N LEU A 135 9.18 -4.89 3.62
CA LEU A 135 8.36 -3.73 3.96
C LEU A 135 9.12 -2.39 3.79
N GLU A 136 10.43 -2.36 4.03
CA GLU A 136 11.28 -1.20 3.74
C GLU A 136 11.29 -0.87 2.24
N VAL A 137 11.38 -1.90 1.39
CA VAL A 137 11.42 -1.73 -0.08
C VAL A 137 10.05 -1.40 -0.67
N ASN A 138 8.98 -2.02 -0.18
CA ASN A 138 7.65 -1.98 -0.82
C ASN A 138 6.60 -1.20 -0.04
N GLY A 139 6.81 -0.96 1.26
CA GLY A 139 5.81 -0.47 2.19
C GLY A 139 5.26 0.91 1.84
N ASN A 140 6.05 1.75 1.16
CA ASN A 140 5.63 3.07 0.72
C ASN A 140 4.42 3.00 -0.23
N THR A 141 4.20 1.87 -0.92
CA THR A 141 2.99 1.59 -1.70
C THR A 141 1.71 1.83 -0.88
N TRP A 142 1.74 1.51 0.43
CA TRP A 142 0.64 1.74 1.37
C TRP A 142 0.90 2.90 2.35
N GLY A 143 1.99 3.64 2.16
CA GLY A 143 2.39 4.77 3.01
C GLY A 143 3.23 4.37 4.23
N LEU A 144 3.62 3.10 4.35
CA LEU A 144 4.43 2.58 5.45
C LEU A 144 5.91 2.85 5.18
N CYS A 145 6.60 3.42 6.17
CA CYS A 145 8.01 3.74 6.07
C CYS A 145 8.74 3.32 7.34
N ARG A 146 9.95 2.81 7.16
CA ARG A 146 10.90 2.64 8.25
C ARG A 146 11.38 4.02 8.72
N MET A 147 11.38 4.25 10.03
CA MET A 147 11.67 5.58 10.59
C MET A 147 13.10 5.76 11.09
N PHE A 148 13.76 4.68 11.54
CA PHE A 148 15.05 4.76 12.24
C PHE A 148 16.12 3.83 11.67
N ASP A 149 17.35 4.34 11.55
CA ASP A 149 18.51 3.60 11.05
C ASP A 149 18.93 2.45 11.97
N ASN A 150 18.75 2.58 13.29
CA ASN A 150 19.08 1.53 14.27
C ASN A 150 17.94 0.53 14.52
N GLU A 151 16.73 0.80 14.05
CA GLU A 151 15.55 -0.06 14.27
C GLU A 151 15.01 -0.57 12.93
N TRP A 152 15.55 -1.71 12.47
CA TRP A 152 15.10 -2.33 11.22
C TRP A 152 13.65 -2.83 11.25
N TRP A 153 13.09 -2.96 12.45
CA TRP A 153 11.75 -3.49 12.70
C TRP A 153 10.68 -2.40 12.77
N HIS A 154 11.00 -1.12 12.97
CA HIS A 154 10.02 -0.07 13.32
C HIS A 154 9.49 0.67 12.09
N PHE A 155 8.17 0.61 11.89
CA PHE A 155 7.47 1.24 10.76
C PHE A 155 6.31 2.12 11.21
N GLU A 156 6.11 3.23 10.49
CA GLU A 156 4.99 4.16 10.70
C GLU A 156 4.31 4.51 9.38
N LEU A 157 3.08 5.01 9.46
CA LEU A 157 2.38 5.61 8.32
C LEU A 157 2.92 7.04 8.07
N ALA A 158 4.07 7.15 7.40
CA ALA A 158 4.83 8.40 7.29
C ALA A 158 4.71 9.10 5.92
N THR A 159 4.03 8.49 4.96
CA THR A 159 3.78 9.09 3.64
C THR A 159 2.41 8.71 3.11
N THR A 160 1.96 9.35 2.03
CA THR A 160 0.77 8.91 1.31
C THR A 160 1.07 7.65 0.51
N PRO A 161 0.09 6.77 0.22
CA PRO A 161 0.29 5.61 -0.66
C PRO A 161 1.01 5.96 -1.96
N GLY A 162 2.13 5.28 -2.24
CA GLY A 162 3.01 5.52 -3.39
C GLY A 162 3.93 6.73 -3.28
N GLY A 163 3.90 7.45 -2.15
CA GLY A 163 4.74 8.60 -1.87
C GLY A 163 6.18 8.20 -1.52
N VAL A 164 7.04 9.22 -1.40
CA VAL A 164 8.43 9.03 -0.97
C VAL A 164 8.47 9.01 0.56
N CYS A 165 9.18 8.04 1.14
CA CYS A 165 9.43 8.00 2.57
C CYS A 165 10.37 9.14 2.99
N PRO A 166 10.17 9.74 4.17
CA PRO A 166 11.12 10.71 4.70
C PRO A 166 12.49 10.05 4.94
N PRO A 167 13.58 10.84 4.99
CA PRO A 167 14.87 10.31 5.44
C PRO A 167 14.73 9.67 6.82
N MET A 168 15.36 8.51 7.01
CA MET A 168 15.44 7.88 8.32
C MET A 168 16.19 8.77 9.30
N LYS A 169 15.76 8.73 10.55
CA LYS A 169 16.45 9.34 11.67
C LYS A 169 17.52 8.35 12.19
N PRO A 170 18.62 8.82 12.80
CA PRO A 170 19.62 7.92 13.35
C PRO A 170 19.07 6.95 14.40
N ASP A 171 18.20 7.46 15.28
CA ASP A 171 17.52 6.70 16.33
C ASP A 171 16.27 7.44 16.87
N ALA A 172 15.53 6.78 17.76
CA ALA A 172 14.27 7.26 18.32
C ALA A 172 14.38 8.56 19.15
N SER A 173 15.59 8.95 19.56
CA SER A 173 15.81 10.18 20.34
C SER A 173 15.69 11.46 19.52
N VAL A 174 15.63 11.35 18.18
CA VAL A 174 15.56 12.48 17.26
C VAL A 174 14.11 12.68 16.78
N HIS A 175 13.41 13.69 17.30
CA HIS A 175 12.01 14.00 16.94
C HIS A 175 11.87 14.99 15.78
#